data_AF-A0A3D4VZR5-F1
#
_entry.id   AF-A0A3D4VZR5-F1
#
_cell.length_a   1.000
_cell.length_b   1.000
_cell.length_c   1.000
_cell.angle_alpha   90.00
_cell.angle_beta   90.00
_cell.angle_gamma   90.00
#
_symmetry.space_group_name_H-M   'P 1'
#
loop_
_entity.id
_entity.type
_entity.pdbx_description
1 polymer ?
#
loop_
_entity_poly.entity_id
_entity_poly.type
_entity_poly.pdbx_seq_one_letter_code
_entity_poly.pdbx_strand_id
1 'polypeptide(L)'
;LLGTSFARPCIAKALADIAIKEGADAICHGCTGKGNDQVRFELTLKALCPDMAIIAPWREWDIKSRDEEIDYAEAHHIPLKINRETNYSKDKNLWHLSHEGLDLESPANEPQYNHPGFLELGVSPEQAPDTPTYVTIHFEKGVPTAVDGKEMGAVELVEYLNKLGGENGIGLLDIVENRLVGMKSRGVYETPGGAILYKAINVLETITLDKESAHLKEQLAQKYADIVYNGQWFTPLREALDAFANSLAKTVTGDVKLKLYKGNMINAGVTSPFTL
;
A
#
# COMPACT_ATOMS: atom_id res chain seq x y z
N LEU A 1 4.42 0.96 1.77
CA LEU A 1 3.59 1.84 2.64
C LEU A 1 2.50 2.59 1.91
N LEU A 2 2.65 2.90 0.63
CA LEU A 2 1.61 3.60 -0.13
C LEU A 2 0.48 2.69 -0.62
N GLY A 3 0.25 1.52 0.00
CA GLY A 3 -0.69 0.53 -0.51
C GLY A 3 -2.13 1.05 -0.57
N THR A 4 -2.55 1.84 0.42
CA THR A 4 -3.84 2.55 0.39
C THR A 4 -3.82 3.56 -0.73
N SER A 5 -2.80 4.43 -0.76
CA SER A 5 -2.65 5.51 -1.74
C SER A 5 -2.63 5.03 -3.20
N PHE A 6 -1.98 3.90 -3.51
CA PHE A 6 -1.91 3.31 -4.85
C PHE A 6 -3.25 2.75 -5.32
N ALA A 7 -4.09 2.25 -4.41
CA ALA A 7 -5.37 1.64 -4.79
C ALA A 7 -6.40 2.69 -5.25
N ARG A 8 -6.39 3.89 -4.65
CA ARG A 8 -7.40 4.93 -4.90
C ARG A 8 -7.47 5.40 -6.35
N PRO A 9 -6.36 5.73 -7.04
CA PRO A 9 -6.44 6.13 -8.45
C PRO A 9 -6.96 4.98 -9.35
N CYS A 10 -6.67 3.72 -9.03
CA CYS A 10 -7.20 2.57 -9.77
C CYS A 10 -8.73 2.45 -9.60
N ILE A 11 -9.24 2.57 -8.36
CA ILE A 11 -10.67 2.51 -8.07
C ILE A 11 -11.39 3.71 -8.70
N ALA A 12 -10.87 4.92 -8.50
CA ALA A 12 -11.47 6.14 -9.03
C ALA A 12 -11.49 6.16 -10.57
N LYS A 13 -10.45 5.63 -11.22
CA LYS A 13 -10.45 5.45 -12.68
C LYS A 13 -11.55 4.48 -13.12
N ALA A 14 -11.66 3.31 -12.50
CA ALA A 14 -12.70 2.34 -12.85
C ALA A 14 -14.11 2.93 -12.63
N LEU A 15 -14.29 3.70 -11.56
CA LEU A 15 -15.54 4.40 -11.26
C LEU A 15 -15.89 5.44 -12.35
N ALA A 16 -14.92 6.26 -12.77
CA ALA A 16 -15.10 7.22 -13.86
C ALA A 16 -15.43 6.52 -15.18
N ASP A 17 -14.69 5.46 -15.53
CA ASP A 17 -14.92 4.68 -16.77
C ASP A 17 -16.36 4.13 -16.82
N ILE A 18 -16.86 3.58 -15.70
CA ILE A 18 -18.23 3.05 -15.60
C ILE A 18 -19.25 4.17 -15.65
N ALA A 19 -19.07 5.25 -14.88
CA ALA A 19 -20.02 6.36 -14.84
C ALA A 19 -20.22 7.01 -16.21
N ILE A 20 -19.13 7.20 -16.97
CA ILE A 20 -19.20 7.71 -18.35
C ILE A 20 -19.96 6.73 -19.24
N LYS A 21 -19.67 5.43 -19.14
CA LYS A 21 -20.30 4.39 -19.96
C LYS A 21 -21.81 4.30 -19.71
N GLU A 22 -22.24 4.43 -18.46
CA GLU A 22 -23.65 4.37 -18.06
C GLU A 22 -24.38 5.70 -18.26
N GLY A 23 -23.69 6.77 -18.65
CA GLY A 23 -24.28 8.10 -18.81
C GLY A 23 -24.74 8.72 -17.49
N ALA A 24 -24.02 8.45 -16.39
CA ALA A 24 -24.34 8.99 -15.08
C ALA A 24 -24.07 10.50 -15.00
N ASP A 25 -24.94 11.21 -14.28
CA ASP A 25 -24.80 12.66 -14.04
C ASP A 25 -23.88 12.99 -12.85
N ALA A 26 -23.64 12.00 -11.97
CA ALA A 26 -22.84 12.17 -10.74
C ALA A 26 -22.15 10.87 -10.30
N ILE A 27 -21.07 11.02 -9.54
CA ILE A 27 -20.33 9.93 -8.86
C ILE A 27 -20.38 10.16 -7.35
N CYS A 28 -20.52 9.08 -6.58
CA CYS A 28 -20.52 9.12 -5.12
C CYS A 28 -19.32 8.35 -4.54
N HIS A 29 -18.72 8.85 -3.45
CA HIS A 29 -17.75 8.09 -2.65
C HIS A 29 -17.98 8.28 -1.14
N GLY A 30 -17.64 7.25 -0.35
CA GLY A 30 -17.87 7.20 1.10
C GLY A 30 -16.68 7.68 1.95
N CYS A 31 -15.78 8.52 1.43
CA CYS A 31 -14.62 8.96 2.19
C CYS A 31 -15.02 10.00 3.24
N THR A 32 -14.45 9.93 4.45
CA THR A 32 -14.67 10.93 5.49
C THR A 32 -13.93 12.24 5.18
N GLY A 33 -14.39 13.35 5.78
CA GLY A 33 -13.75 14.67 5.65
C GLY A 33 -12.38 14.81 6.34
N LYS A 34 -11.92 13.80 7.08
CA LYS A 34 -10.66 13.83 7.86
C LYS A 34 -9.53 12.98 7.23
N GLY A 35 -9.85 12.17 6.23
CA GLY A 35 -8.90 11.27 5.58
C GLY A 35 -8.28 11.87 4.32
N ASN A 36 -7.15 11.32 3.89
CA ASN A 36 -6.52 11.68 2.62
C ASN A 36 -7.29 11.11 1.41
N ASP A 37 -8.08 10.06 1.61
CA ASP A 37 -8.74 9.35 0.51
C ASP A 37 -9.72 10.21 -0.28
N GLN A 38 -10.42 11.14 0.38
CA GLN A 38 -11.28 12.08 -0.33
C GLN A 38 -10.49 12.86 -1.39
N VAL A 39 -9.27 13.30 -1.06
CA VAL A 39 -8.43 14.07 -1.98
C VAL A 39 -7.94 13.17 -3.12
N ARG A 40 -7.57 11.92 -2.81
CA ARG A 40 -7.10 10.95 -3.81
C ARG A 40 -8.18 10.58 -4.83
N PHE A 41 -9.40 10.32 -4.35
CA PHE A 41 -10.56 10.08 -5.22
C PHE A 41 -10.88 11.30 -6.05
N GLU A 42 -11.09 12.46 -5.42
CA GLU A 42 -11.56 13.66 -6.12
C GLU A 42 -10.55 14.23 -7.11
N LEU A 43 -9.25 14.20 -6.81
CA LEU A 43 -8.24 14.63 -7.79
C LEU A 43 -8.22 13.71 -9.02
N THR A 44 -8.39 12.40 -8.82
CA THR A 44 -8.49 11.45 -9.93
C THR A 44 -9.76 11.69 -10.74
N LEU A 45 -10.91 11.81 -10.09
CA LEU A 45 -12.19 12.05 -10.76
C LEU A 45 -12.17 13.38 -11.52
N LYS A 46 -11.64 14.44 -10.94
CA LYS A 46 -11.48 15.73 -11.63
C LYS A 46 -10.54 15.66 -12.82
N ALA A 47 -9.53 14.77 -12.80
CA ALA A 47 -8.63 14.58 -13.93
C ALA A 47 -9.29 13.79 -15.08
N LEU A 48 -10.22 12.88 -14.78
CA LEU A 48 -10.77 11.92 -15.77
C LEU A 48 -12.19 12.27 -16.25
N CYS A 49 -13.02 12.86 -15.40
CA CYS A 49 -14.40 13.25 -15.68
C CYS A 49 -14.71 14.61 -15.00
N PRO A 50 -14.05 15.71 -15.41
CA PRO A 50 -14.06 17.00 -14.70
C PRO A 50 -15.45 17.62 -14.53
N ASP A 51 -16.36 17.35 -15.47
CA ASP A 51 -17.71 17.95 -15.49
C ASP A 51 -18.74 17.15 -14.67
N MET A 52 -18.38 15.96 -14.19
CA MET A 52 -19.29 15.10 -13.45
C MET A 52 -19.37 15.53 -11.98
N ALA A 53 -20.58 15.68 -11.45
CA ALA A 53 -20.77 16.06 -10.06
C ALA A 53 -20.23 14.97 -9.11
N ILE A 54 -19.55 15.37 -8.04
CA ILE A 54 -19.06 14.46 -7.01
C ILE A 54 -19.90 14.66 -5.75
N ILE A 55 -20.49 13.57 -5.25
CA ILE A 55 -21.28 13.52 -4.02
C ILE A 55 -20.44 12.81 -2.96
N ALA A 56 -20.30 13.43 -1.79
CA ALA A 56 -19.58 12.85 -0.66
C ALA A 56 -20.46 12.93 0.59
N PRO A 57 -21.31 11.92 0.84
CA PRO A 57 -22.33 11.97 1.89
C PRO A 57 -21.77 12.34 3.26
N TRP A 58 -20.60 11.81 3.61
CA TRP A 58 -19.88 12.11 4.86
C TRP A 58 -19.54 13.58 5.12
N ARG A 59 -19.65 14.45 4.11
CA ARG A 59 -19.45 15.90 4.24
C ARG A 59 -20.74 16.70 4.11
N GLU A 60 -21.84 16.05 3.75
CA GLU A 60 -23.11 16.69 3.40
C GLU A 60 -24.23 16.32 4.38
N TRP A 61 -24.23 15.09 4.91
CA TRP A 61 -25.29 14.58 5.77
C TRP A 61 -25.06 14.91 7.26
N ASP A 62 -26.04 14.54 8.09
CA ASP A 62 -26.02 14.78 9.53
C ASP A 62 -25.56 13.57 10.38
N ILE A 63 -25.25 12.42 9.75
CA ILE A 63 -24.79 11.20 10.45
C ILE A 63 -23.35 11.39 10.92
N LYS A 64 -23.12 11.26 12.23
CA LYS A 64 -21.84 11.58 12.91
C LYS A 64 -21.19 10.40 13.61
N SER A 65 -21.89 9.28 13.76
CA SER A 65 -21.38 8.12 14.47
C SER A 65 -21.85 6.81 13.86
N ARG A 66 -21.14 5.72 14.16
CA ARG A 66 -21.53 4.37 13.76
C ARG A 66 -22.86 3.93 14.37
N ASP A 67 -23.18 4.42 15.57
CA ASP A 67 -24.49 4.17 16.18
C ASP A 67 -25.61 4.84 15.36
N GLU A 68 -25.40 6.08 14.90
CA GLU A 68 -26.36 6.78 14.02
C GLU A 68 -26.47 6.10 12.63
N GLU A 69 -25.39 5.53 12.09
CA GLU A 69 -25.45 4.70 10.86
C GLU A 69 -26.32 3.46 11.05
N ILE A 70 -26.19 2.79 12.21
CA ILE A 70 -26.99 1.61 12.56
C ILE A 70 -28.46 2.01 12.72
N ASP A 71 -28.75 3.07 13.46
CA ASP A 71 -30.11 3.59 13.64
C ASP A 71 -30.75 3.95 12.28
N TYR A 72 -29.99 4.61 11.39
CA TYR A 72 -30.45 4.90 10.03
C TYR A 72 -30.75 3.63 9.25
N ALA A 73 -29.86 2.64 9.28
CA ALA A 73 -30.04 1.38 8.57
C ALA A 73 -31.23 0.57 9.09
N GLU A 74 -31.43 0.50 10.41
CA GLU A 74 -32.58 -0.18 11.05
C GLU A 74 -33.90 0.52 10.67
N ALA A 75 -33.94 1.86 10.74
CA ALA A 75 -35.10 2.66 10.35
C ALA A 75 -35.48 2.50 8.87
N HIS A 76 -34.51 2.20 8.00
CA HIS A 76 -34.71 1.96 6.56
C HIS A 76 -34.71 0.48 6.16
N HIS A 77 -34.73 -0.42 7.15
CA HIS A 77 -34.76 -1.88 6.95
C HIS A 77 -33.61 -2.41 6.07
N ILE A 78 -32.44 -1.80 6.17
CA ILE A 78 -31.22 -2.24 5.47
C ILE A 78 -30.65 -3.43 6.25
N PRO A 79 -30.48 -4.62 5.62
CA PRO A 79 -29.96 -5.79 6.31
C PRO A 79 -28.47 -5.61 6.66
N LEU A 80 -28.20 -5.25 7.91
CA LEU A 80 -26.85 -5.10 8.43
C LEU A 80 -26.28 -6.45 8.91
N LYS A 81 -25.11 -6.83 8.37
CA LYS A 81 -24.30 -7.96 8.88
C LYS A 81 -23.23 -7.47 9.86
N ILE A 82 -23.62 -6.67 10.85
CA ILE A 82 -22.64 -6.09 11.79
C ILE A 82 -23.09 -6.28 13.23
N ASN A 83 -22.14 -6.68 14.07
CA ASN A 83 -22.22 -6.66 15.52
C ASN A 83 -21.62 -5.33 16.04
N ARG A 84 -21.99 -4.92 17.26
CA ARG A 84 -21.37 -3.77 17.97
C ARG A 84 -19.97 -4.12 18.47
N GLU A 85 -19.13 -4.68 17.61
CA GLU A 85 -17.73 -4.95 17.93
C GLU A 85 -16.85 -3.74 17.59
N THR A 86 -16.00 -3.40 18.55
CA THR A 86 -14.93 -2.41 18.41
C THR A 86 -13.77 -3.03 17.64
N ASN A 87 -13.92 -3.09 16.32
CA ASN A 87 -12.83 -3.49 15.41
C ASN A 87 -12.04 -2.24 14.97
N TYR A 88 -10.73 -2.38 14.81
CA TYR A 88 -9.90 -1.35 14.18
C TYR A 88 -10.48 -0.95 12.81
N SER A 89 -10.27 0.31 12.43
CA SER A 89 -10.48 0.73 11.05
C SER A 89 -9.39 0.09 10.19
N LYS A 90 -9.76 -0.78 9.27
CA LYS A 90 -8.83 -1.54 8.43
C LYS A 90 -9.05 -1.27 6.95
N ASP A 91 -7.95 -1.18 6.20
CA ASP A 91 -7.96 -1.15 4.72
C ASP A 91 -7.01 -2.21 4.20
N LYS A 92 -7.55 -3.23 3.52
CA LYS A 92 -6.82 -4.40 3.03
C LYS A 92 -6.88 -4.48 1.52
N ASN A 93 -5.73 -4.64 0.90
CA ASN A 93 -5.60 -5.01 -0.50
C ASN A 93 -4.42 -5.98 -0.69
N LEU A 94 -4.15 -6.36 -1.94
CA LEU A 94 -3.04 -7.26 -2.27
C LEU A 94 -1.68 -6.76 -1.73
N TRP A 95 -1.46 -5.45 -1.70
CA TRP A 95 -0.15 -4.88 -1.38
C TRP A 95 0.09 -4.73 0.13
N HIS A 96 -0.96 -4.44 0.89
CA HIS A 96 -0.84 -4.23 2.34
C HIS A 96 -2.20 -4.27 3.06
N LEU A 97 -2.13 -4.28 4.39
CA LEU A 97 -3.22 -4.02 5.32
C LEU A 97 -2.83 -2.88 6.27
N SER A 98 -3.74 -1.94 6.53
CA SER A 98 -3.59 -0.89 7.55
C SER A 98 -4.54 -1.10 8.73
N HIS A 99 -4.13 -0.65 9.92
CA HIS A 99 -4.92 -0.65 11.15
C HIS A 99 -4.84 0.74 11.79
N GLU A 100 -6.00 1.33 12.05
CA GLU A 100 -6.13 2.65 12.67
C GLU A 100 -7.27 2.69 13.70
N GLY A 101 -7.24 3.70 14.56
CA GLY A 101 -8.29 3.97 15.56
C GLY A 101 -8.10 3.21 16.87
N LEU A 102 -9.07 3.35 17.78
CA LEU A 102 -9.07 2.72 19.10
C LEU A 102 -7.81 3.06 19.91
N ASP A 103 -7.22 2.06 20.58
CA ASP A 103 -6.01 2.22 21.39
C ASP A 103 -4.79 2.67 20.57
N LEU A 104 -4.76 2.46 19.25
CA LEU A 104 -3.69 2.93 18.39
C LEU A 104 -3.67 4.46 18.24
N GLU A 105 -4.77 5.17 18.54
CA GLU A 105 -4.79 6.65 18.50
C GLU A 105 -3.83 7.28 19.52
N SER A 106 -3.47 6.55 20.58
CA SER A 106 -2.43 6.94 21.53
C SER A 106 -1.09 6.34 21.11
N PRO A 107 -0.10 7.12 20.64
CA PRO A 107 1.23 6.62 20.28
C PRO A 107 2.03 6.05 21.45
N ALA A 108 1.57 6.24 22.69
CA ALA A 108 2.18 5.65 23.87
C ALA A 108 1.84 4.16 24.05
N ASN A 109 0.80 3.67 23.39
CA ASN A 109 0.38 2.26 23.48
C ASN A 109 1.18 1.40 22.51
N GLU A 110 1.69 0.25 22.94
CA GLU A 110 2.31 -0.72 22.05
C GLU A 110 1.25 -1.45 21.19
N PRO A 111 1.48 -1.65 19.88
CA PRO A 111 0.57 -2.45 19.06
C PRO A 111 0.46 -3.87 19.60
N GLN A 112 -0.77 -4.37 19.74
CA GLN A 112 -1.05 -5.68 20.31
C GLN A 112 -0.86 -6.81 19.27
N TYR A 113 0.35 -6.95 18.71
CA TYR A 113 0.64 -7.86 17.59
C TYR A 113 0.26 -9.32 17.85
N ASN A 114 0.34 -9.78 19.10
CA ASN A 114 0.01 -11.15 19.50
C ASN A 114 -1.46 -11.34 19.88
N HIS A 115 -2.28 -10.28 19.89
CA HIS A 115 -3.71 -10.39 20.14
C HIS A 115 -4.40 -11.08 18.96
N PRO A 116 -5.23 -12.12 19.18
CA PRO A 116 -5.94 -12.80 18.09
C PRO A 116 -6.73 -11.81 17.22
N GLY A 117 -6.55 -11.89 15.90
CA GLY A 117 -7.24 -11.03 14.94
C GLY A 117 -6.66 -9.62 14.76
N PHE A 118 -5.57 -9.27 15.44
CA PHE A 118 -4.83 -8.04 15.15
C PHE A 118 -4.12 -8.18 13.80
N LEU A 119 -3.09 -9.04 13.72
CA LEU A 119 -2.39 -9.34 12.48
C LEU A 119 -3.24 -10.28 11.60
N GLU A 120 -3.34 -9.96 10.31
CA GLU A 120 -4.09 -10.80 9.35
C GLU A 120 -3.29 -11.22 8.12
N LEU A 121 -2.13 -10.61 7.87
CA LEU A 121 -1.24 -10.96 6.76
C LEU A 121 -0.03 -11.78 7.24
N GLY A 122 0.15 -11.96 8.55
CA GLY A 122 1.26 -12.73 9.10
C GLY A 122 1.20 -12.92 10.60
N VAL A 123 2.36 -13.22 11.18
CA VAL A 123 2.57 -13.35 12.63
C VAL A 123 3.55 -12.29 13.12
N SER A 124 3.65 -12.11 14.44
CA SER A 124 4.69 -11.26 15.01
C SER A 124 6.08 -11.90 14.86
N PRO A 125 7.18 -11.12 14.91
CA PRO A 125 8.54 -11.67 14.96
C PRO A 125 8.77 -12.68 16.10
N GLU A 126 8.05 -12.52 17.21
CA GLU A 126 8.11 -13.43 18.37
C GLU A 126 7.50 -14.80 18.05
N GLN A 127 6.40 -14.82 17.28
CA GLN A 127 5.68 -16.02 16.88
C GLN A 127 6.20 -16.63 15.57
N ALA A 128 7.07 -15.94 14.83
CA ALA A 128 7.69 -16.45 13.62
C ALA A 128 8.64 -17.63 13.92
N PRO A 129 8.84 -18.58 12.98
CA PRO A 129 9.68 -19.76 13.17
C PRO A 129 11.11 -19.47 13.63
N ASP A 130 11.67 -20.39 14.43
CA ASP A 130 13.08 -20.38 14.85
C ASP A 130 14.04 -20.92 13.76
N THR A 131 13.54 -21.17 12.54
CA THR A 131 14.34 -21.62 11.40
C THR A 131 14.32 -20.54 10.31
N PRO A 132 15.49 -20.11 9.81
CA PRO A 132 15.54 -19.16 8.70
C PRO A 132 14.95 -19.70 7.41
N THR A 133 14.22 -18.86 6.69
CA THR A 133 13.70 -19.14 5.35
C THR A 133 14.56 -18.41 4.32
N TYR A 134 14.90 -19.07 3.21
CA TYR A 134 15.60 -18.41 2.10
C TYR A 134 14.65 -18.22 0.93
N VAL A 135 14.80 -17.09 0.25
CA VAL A 135 14.06 -16.77 -0.96
C VAL A 135 14.98 -16.09 -1.96
N THR A 136 14.84 -16.43 -3.24
CA THR A 136 15.53 -15.76 -4.35
C THR A 136 14.50 -15.10 -5.24
N ILE A 137 14.62 -13.78 -5.45
CA ILE A 137 13.73 -13.03 -6.36
C ILE A 137 14.53 -12.63 -7.59
N HIS A 138 14.01 -12.99 -8.76
CA HIS A 138 14.54 -12.58 -10.05
C HIS A 138 13.84 -11.32 -10.52
N PHE A 139 14.61 -10.35 -11.00
CA PHE A 139 14.12 -9.12 -11.60
C PHE A 139 14.55 -9.02 -13.06
N GLU A 140 13.65 -8.50 -13.88
CA GLU A 140 13.91 -8.08 -15.25
C GLU A 140 13.58 -6.60 -15.40
N LYS A 141 14.60 -5.79 -15.67
CA LYS A 141 14.50 -4.33 -15.81
C LYS A 141 13.71 -3.66 -14.68
N GLY A 142 14.02 -4.04 -13.44
CA GLY A 142 13.40 -3.56 -12.22
C GLY A 142 12.04 -4.18 -11.90
N VAL A 143 11.50 -5.08 -12.73
CA VAL A 143 10.23 -5.77 -12.51
C VAL A 143 10.51 -7.18 -11.97
N PRO A 144 9.96 -7.59 -10.82
CA PRO A 144 10.10 -8.96 -10.34
C PRO A 144 9.29 -9.91 -11.24
N THR A 145 9.92 -11.01 -11.69
CA THR A 145 9.31 -11.95 -12.65
C THR A 145 9.35 -13.42 -12.20
N ALA A 146 10.22 -13.77 -11.25
CA ALA A 146 10.28 -15.13 -10.70
C ALA A 146 10.68 -15.14 -9.22
N VAL A 147 10.27 -16.20 -8.52
CA VAL A 147 10.68 -16.48 -7.14
C VAL A 147 11.15 -17.94 -7.05
N ASP A 148 12.33 -18.16 -6.48
CA ASP A 148 13.00 -19.46 -6.35
C ASP A 148 13.07 -20.24 -7.67
N GLY A 149 13.31 -19.52 -8.77
CA GLY A 149 13.42 -20.08 -10.13
C GLY A 149 12.09 -20.39 -10.81
N LYS A 150 10.95 -20.11 -10.16
CA LYS A 150 9.61 -20.26 -10.77
C LYS A 150 9.10 -18.90 -11.26
N GLU A 151 8.82 -18.78 -12.56
CA GLU A 151 8.14 -17.62 -13.14
C GLU A 151 6.74 -17.45 -12.52
N MET A 152 6.37 -16.21 -12.22
CA MET A 152 5.08 -15.88 -11.61
C MET A 152 4.54 -14.58 -12.21
N GLY A 153 3.21 -14.53 -12.38
CA GLY A 153 2.54 -13.26 -12.68
C GLY A 153 2.59 -12.31 -11.48
N ALA A 154 2.45 -11.00 -11.71
CA ALA A 154 2.59 -9.99 -10.65
C ALA A 154 1.70 -10.24 -9.42
N VAL A 155 0.45 -10.69 -9.62
CA VAL A 155 -0.48 -11.00 -8.52
C VAL A 155 0.00 -12.22 -7.74
N GLU A 156 0.25 -13.35 -8.42
CA GLU A 156 0.74 -14.60 -7.81
C GLU A 156 2.04 -14.36 -7.03
N LEU A 157 2.95 -13.55 -7.60
CA LEU A 157 4.23 -13.22 -6.98
C LEU A 157 4.04 -12.47 -5.66
N VAL A 158 3.19 -11.44 -5.63
CA VAL A 158 2.92 -10.67 -4.41
C VAL A 158 2.17 -11.52 -3.38
N GLU A 159 1.22 -12.36 -3.79
CA GLU A 159 0.53 -13.29 -2.89
C GLU A 159 1.51 -14.30 -2.26
N TYR A 160 2.40 -14.87 -3.06
CA TYR A 160 3.43 -15.79 -2.59
C TYR A 160 4.35 -15.13 -1.57
N LEU A 161 4.88 -13.93 -1.89
CA LEU A 161 5.76 -13.20 -0.99
C LEU A 161 5.02 -12.68 0.26
N ASN A 162 3.74 -12.35 0.16
CA ASN A 162 2.92 -12.01 1.32
C ASN A 162 2.81 -13.18 2.28
N LYS A 163 2.50 -14.38 1.77
CA LYS A 163 2.44 -15.59 2.58
C LYS A 163 3.79 -15.87 3.24
N LEU A 164 4.86 -15.93 2.44
CA LEU A 164 6.20 -16.24 2.91
C LEU A 164 6.71 -15.23 3.94
N GLY A 165 6.53 -13.94 3.66
CA GLY A 165 6.92 -12.85 4.56
C GLY A 165 6.08 -12.84 5.82
N GLY A 166 4.78 -13.08 5.70
CA GLY A 166 3.84 -13.16 6.82
C GLY A 166 4.20 -14.26 7.81
N GLU A 167 4.50 -15.46 7.31
CA GLU A 167 4.98 -16.60 8.11
C GLU A 167 6.29 -16.30 8.84
N ASN A 168 7.13 -15.40 8.30
CA ASN A 168 8.41 -14.99 8.89
C ASN A 168 8.32 -13.68 9.70
N GLY A 169 7.12 -13.12 9.91
CA GLY A 169 6.88 -11.87 10.65
C GLY A 169 7.44 -10.61 9.99
N ILE A 170 7.54 -10.61 8.66
CA ILE A 170 8.13 -9.53 7.85
C ILE A 170 7.08 -8.44 7.54
N GLY A 171 7.52 -7.19 7.49
CA GLY A 171 6.73 -6.10 6.91
C GLY A 171 5.71 -5.48 7.86
N LEU A 172 5.88 -5.68 9.18
CA LEU A 172 5.17 -4.90 10.19
C LEU A 172 5.80 -3.50 10.29
N LEU A 173 4.96 -2.47 10.29
CA LEU A 173 5.39 -1.10 10.50
C LEU A 173 4.39 -0.34 11.37
N ASP A 174 4.88 0.33 12.41
CA ASP A 174 4.13 1.26 13.25
C ASP A 174 4.69 2.67 13.06
N ILE A 175 3.87 3.59 12.56
CA ILE A 175 4.30 4.97 12.28
C ILE A 175 3.26 6.01 12.70
N VAL A 176 3.78 7.19 13.04
CA VAL A 176 3.01 8.43 13.07
C VAL A 176 3.31 9.19 11.79
N GLU A 177 2.32 9.28 10.91
CA GLU A 177 2.43 9.94 9.61
C GLU A 177 1.82 11.34 9.59
N ASN A 178 2.22 12.14 8.60
CA ASN A 178 1.66 13.46 8.35
C ASN A 178 0.60 13.35 7.25
N ARG A 179 -0.67 13.56 7.60
CA ARG A 179 -1.74 13.61 6.61
C ARG A 179 -1.67 14.89 5.79
N LEU A 180 -2.11 14.79 4.53
CA LEU A 180 -2.22 15.95 3.63
C LEU A 180 -3.13 17.03 4.21
N VAL A 181 -4.15 16.63 4.97
CA VAL A 181 -5.10 17.54 5.63
C VAL A 181 -4.52 18.24 6.87
N GLY A 182 -3.22 18.11 7.14
CA GLY A 182 -2.50 18.89 8.15
C GLY A 182 -2.45 18.30 9.55
N MET A 183 -3.03 17.12 9.78
CA MET A 183 -2.98 16.42 11.06
C MET A 183 -2.03 15.22 11.04
N LYS A 184 -1.52 14.84 12.20
CA LYS A 184 -0.81 13.57 12.37
C LYS A 184 -1.79 12.45 12.67
N SER A 185 -1.45 11.24 12.25
CA SER A 185 -2.21 10.03 12.56
C SER A 185 -1.24 8.88 12.75
N ARG A 186 -1.54 8.02 13.72
CA ARG A 186 -0.81 6.77 13.92
C ARG A 186 -1.52 5.64 13.17
N GLY A 187 -0.75 4.83 12.46
CA GLY A 187 -1.23 3.64 11.79
C GLY A 187 -0.22 2.50 11.92
N VAL A 188 -0.75 1.29 12.03
CA VAL A 188 0.03 0.06 11.99
C VAL A 188 -0.25 -0.64 10.67
N TYR A 189 0.79 -1.07 9.97
CA TYR A 189 0.72 -1.59 8.62
C TYR A 189 1.37 -2.97 8.52
N GLU A 190 0.75 -3.85 7.74
CA GLU A 190 1.29 -5.15 7.34
C GLU A 190 1.52 -5.12 5.82
N THR A 191 2.77 -5.26 5.37
CA THR A 191 3.12 -5.31 3.93
C THR A 191 4.25 -6.33 3.67
N PRO A 192 4.05 -7.62 3.98
CA PRO A 192 5.11 -8.63 3.93
C PRO A 192 5.78 -8.73 2.55
N GLY A 193 5.00 -8.93 1.49
CA GLY A 193 5.53 -9.06 0.13
C GLY A 193 6.12 -7.75 -0.40
N GLY A 194 5.46 -6.62 -0.11
CA GLY A 194 5.97 -5.30 -0.46
C GLY A 194 7.32 -4.99 0.20
N ALA A 195 7.49 -5.33 1.48
CA ALA A 195 8.75 -5.14 2.20
C ALA A 195 9.88 -5.99 1.61
N ILE A 196 9.61 -7.25 1.28
CA ILE A 196 10.58 -8.14 0.62
C ILE A 196 10.99 -7.59 -0.75
N LEU A 197 10.03 -7.16 -1.56
CA LEU A 197 10.30 -6.61 -2.90
C LEU A 197 11.14 -5.33 -2.83
N TYR A 198 10.80 -4.40 -1.92
CA TYR A 198 11.58 -3.18 -1.72
C TYR A 198 13.00 -3.48 -1.23
N LYS A 199 13.16 -4.43 -0.31
CA LYS A 199 14.49 -4.85 0.14
C LYS A 199 15.30 -5.46 -1.00
N ALA A 200 14.69 -6.31 -1.81
CA ALA A 200 15.37 -7.01 -2.89
C ALA A 200 15.81 -6.05 -3.99
N ILE A 201 14.91 -5.19 -4.49
CA ILE A 201 15.25 -4.23 -5.55
C ILE A 201 16.35 -3.27 -5.11
N ASN A 202 16.30 -2.78 -3.86
CA ASN A 202 17.34 -1.90 -3.33
C ASN A 202 18.71 -2.59 -3.30
N VAL A 203 18.76 -3.90 -3.02
CA VAL A 203 20.01 -4.68 -3.05
C VAL A 203 20.51 -4.89 -4.48
N LEU A 204 19.63 -5.17 -5.43
CA LEU A 204 20.02 -5.31 -6.83
C LEU A 204 20.59 -4.00 -7.38
N GLU A 205 19.94 -2.89 -7.08
CA GLU A 205 20.36 -1.57 -7.53
C GLU A 205 21.75 -1.17 -7.03
N THR A 206 22.20 -1.66 -5.87
CA THR A 206 23.56 -1.35 -5.36
C THR A 206 24.67 -1.85 -6.27
N ILE A 207 24.38 -2.84 -7.12
CA ILE A 207 25.35 -3.40 -8.06
C ILE A 207 25.06 -3.05 -9.52
N THR A 208 23.87 -2.53 -9.84
CA THR A 208 23.46 -2.25 -11.23
C THR A 208 23.31 -0.75 -11.56
N LEU A 209 23.35 0.13 -10.56
CA LEU A 209 23.29 1.59 -10.74
C LEU A 209 24.59 2.24 -10.25
N ASP A 210 25.09 3.20 -11.02
CA ASP A 210 26.22 4.01 -10.57
C ASP A 210 25.80 4.92 -9.41
N LYS A 211 26.81 5.41 -8.67
CA LYS A 211 26.61 6.22 -7.47
C LYS A 211 25.70 7.43 -7.68
N GLU A 212 25.91 8.20 -8.74
CA GLU A 212 25.18 9.46 -8.93
C GLU A 212 23.74 9.20 -9.38
N SER A 213 23.54 8.19 -10.23
CA SER A 213 22.19 7.71 -10.58
C SER A 213 21.43 7.20 -9.35
N ALA A 214 22.07 6.42 -8.47
CA ALA A 214 21.45 5.91 -7.25
C ALA A 214 21.07 7.04 -6.28
N HIS A 215 21.97 7.99 -6.04
CA HIS A 215 21.72 9.13 -5.16
C HIS A 215 20.58 10.04 -5.65
N LEU A 216 20.54 10.34 -6.96
CA LEU A 216 19.47 11.15 -7.53
C LEU A 216 18.13 10.40 -7.51
N LYS A 217 18.15 9.10 -7.82
CA LYS A 217 16.95 8.25 -7.74
C LYS A 217 16.32 8.28 -6.36
N GLU A 218 17.11 8.23 -5.29
CA GLU A 218 16.57 8.27 -3.92
C GLU A 218 15.83 9.57 -3.62
N GLN A 219 16.37 10.72 -4.04
CA GLN A 219 15.70 12.02 -3.89
C GLN A 219 14.38 12.07 -4.67
N LEU A 220 14.38 11.58 -5.91
CA LEU A 220 13.20 11.56 -6.76
C LEU A 220 12.16 10.54 -6.28
N ALA A 221 12.58 9.43 -5.67
CA ALA A 221 11.68 8.45 -5.07
C ALA A 221 10.88 9.06 -3.91
N GLN A 222 11.48 9.92 -3.08
CA GLN A 222 10.75 10.65 -2.04
C GLN A 222 9.68 11.58 -2.67
N LYS A 223 10.05 12.31 -3.72
CA LYS A 223 9.07 13.16 -4.41
C LYS A 223 7.94 12.35 -5.06
N TYR A 224 8.26 11.18 -5.60
CA TYR A 224 7.27 10.25 -6.13
C TYR A 224 6.30 9.80 -5.04
N ALA A 225 6.83 9.46 -3.86
CA ALA A 225 6.02 9.07 -2.71
C ALA A 225 5.04 10.18 -2.29
N ASP A 226 5.48 11.44 -2.25
CA ASP A 226 4.61 12.59 -1.96
C ASP A 226 3.47 12.70 -2.98
N ILE A 227 3.78 12.61 -4.27
CA ILE A 227 2.79 12.70 -5.36
C ILE A 227 1.70 11.65 -5.17
N VAL A 228 2.11 10.40 -4.94
CA VAL A 228 1.18 9.29 -4.74
C VAL A 228 0.37 9.48 -3.45
N TYR A 229 1.03 9.80 -2.33
CA TYR A 229 0.37 10.00 -1.04
C TYR A 229 -0.68 11.12 -1.10
N ASN A 230 -0.37 12.20 -1.83
CA ASN A 230 -1.20 13.38 -1.99
C ASN A 230 -2.30 13.24 -3.07
N GLY A 231 -2.45 12.06 -3.69
CA GLY A 231 -3.49 11.81 -4.69
C GLY A 231 -3.21 12.41 -6.07
N GLN A 232 -1.98 12.81 -6.34
CA GLN A 232 -1.56 13.48 -7.57
C GLN A 232 -1.14 12.48 -8.65
N TRP A 233 -1.79 11.32 -8.73
CA TRP A 233 -1.44 10.23 -9.64
C TRP A 233 -1.53 10.64 -11.11
N PHE A 234 -2.60 11.34 -11.48
CA PHE A 234 -2.84 11.82 -12.85
C PHE A 234 -2.21 13.20 -13.05
N THR A 235 -0.88 13.28 -12.98
CA THR A 235 -0.12 14.52 -13.21
C THR A 235 1.08 14.30 -14.14
N PRO A 236 1.46 15.32 -14.95
CA PRO A 236 2.65 15.22 -15.82
C PRO A 236 3.96 14.97 -15.05
N LEU A 237 4.07 15.47 -13.81
CA LEU A 237 5.24 15.25 -12.98
C LEU A 237 5.42 13.77 -12.63
N ARG A 238 4.33 13.05 -12.31
CA ARG A 238 4.37 11.61 -12.04
C ARG A 238 4.89 10.84 -13.27
N GLU A 239 4.39 11.19 -14.45
CA GLU A 239 4.82 10.59 -15.74
C GLU A 239 6.29 10.85 -16.05
N ALA A 240 6.78 12.06 -15.78
CA ALA A 240 8.19 12.40 -15.96
C ALA A 240 9.09 11.59 -15.01
N LEU A 241 8.65 11.38 -13.76
CA LEU A 241 9.38 10.54 -12.80
C LEU A 241 9.32 9.05 -13.18
N ASP A 242 8.20 8.56 -13.72
CA ASP A 242 8.11 7.20 -14.27
C ASP A 242 9.14 7.02 -15.40
N ALA A 243 9.23 7.98 -16.32
CA ALA A 243 10.18 7.92 -17.42
C ALA A 243 11.64 7.90 -16.92
N PHE A 244 11.95 8.69 -15.89
CA PHE A 244 13.26 8.65 -15.23
C PHE A 244 13.54 7.27 -14.62
N ALA A 245 12.62 6.74 -13.80
CA ALA A 245 12.76 5.44 -13.15
C ALA A 245 12.91 4.30 -14.17
N ASN A 246 12.07 4.28 -15.21
CA ASN A 246 12.14 3.30 -16.29
C ASN A 246 13.45 3.38 -17.09
N SER A 247 14.06 4.56 -17.21
CA SER A 247 15.36 4.69 -17.86
C SER A 247 16.48 4.06 -17.04
N LEU A 248 16.49 4.27 -15.72
CA LEU A 248 17.47 3.65 -14.83
C LEU A 248 17.26 2.14 -14.69
N ALA A 249 16.02 1.68 -14.71
CA ALA A 249 15.67 0.28 -14.52
C ALA A 249 16.22 -0.65 -15.63
N LYS A 250 16.67 -0.13 -16.78
CA LYS A 250 17.16 -0.92 -17.93
C LYS A 250 18.27 -1.93 -17.59
N THR A 251 19.11 -1.65 -16.60
CA THR A 251 20.20 -2.54 -16.15
C THR A 251 19.87 -3.28 -14.86
N VAL A 252 18.71 -3.03 -14.25
CA VAL A 252 18.29 -3.62 -12.98
C VAL A 252 17.68 -5.00 -13.23
N THR A 253 18.50 -5.92 -13.76
CA THR A 253 18.15 -7.32 -14.03
C THR A 253 19.09 -8.22 -13.24
N GLY A 254 18.57 -9.25 -12.57
CA GLY A 254 19.38 -10.17 -11.79
C GLY A 254 18.62 -10.86 -10.67
N ASP A 255 19.33 -11.66 -9.89
CA ASP A 255 18.79 -12.43 -8.78
C ASP A 255 19.23 -11.86 -7.44
N VAL A 256 18.29 -11.77 -6.50
CA VAL A 256 18.55 -11.35 -5.12
C VAL A 256 18.10 -12.43 -4.17
N LYS A 257 19.04 -13.01 -3.42
CA LYS A 257 18.78 -13.98 -2.38
C LYS A 257 18.72 -13.30 -1.01
N LEU A 258 17.62 -13.50 -0.31
CA LEU A 258 17.41 -13.01 1.06
C LEU A 258 17.23 -14.18 2.03
N LYS A 259 17.70 -13.98 3.27
CA LYS A 259 17.39 -14.80 4.43
C LYS A 259 16.35 -14.08 5.27
N LEU A 260 15.15 -14.64 5.36
CA LEU A 260 14.07 -14.17 6.20
C LEU A 260 14.15 -14.86 7.57
N TYR A 261 14.12 -14.07 8.65
CA TYR A 261 14.19 -14.63 10.00
C TYR A 261 13.64 -13.66 11.03
N LYS A 262 12.53 -14.05 11.70
CA LYS A 262 11.90 -13.29 12.80
C LYS A 262 11.82 -11.79 12.53
N GLY A 263 11.12 -11.41 11.46
CA GLY A 263 10.93 -10.03 11.04
C GLY A 263 12.13 -9.37 10.33
N ASN A 264 13.25 -10.07 10.17
CA ASN A 264 14.43 -9.54 9.49
C ASN A 264 14.54 -10.04 8.05
N MET A 265 14.97 -9.16 7.15
CA MET A 265 15.35 -9.48 5.77
C MET A 265 16.86 -9.25 5.59
N ILE A 266 17.63 -10.33 5.59
CA ILE A 266 19.10 -10.30 5.60
C ILE A 266 19.63 -10.65 4.21
N ASN A 267 20.60 -9.89 3.70
CA ASN A 267 21.21 -10.18 2.39
C ASN A 267 21.93 -11.54 2.44
N ALA A 268 21.64 -12.41 1.47
CA ALA A 268 22.25 -13.74 1.36
C ALA A 268 22.91 -14.01 -0.01
N GLY A 269 22.78 -13.07 -0.96
CA GLY A 269 23.46 -13.11 -2.25
C GLY A 269 22.79 -12.16 -3.24
N VAL A 270 23.55 -11.66 -4.20
CA VAL A 270 23.03 -10.88 -5.33
C VAL A 270 23.90 -11.13 -6.54
N THR A 271 23.28 -11.30 -7.72
CA THR A 271 23.98 -11.51 -8.98
C THR A 271 23.28 -10.76 -10.10
N SER A 272 24.04 -10.14 -11.00
CA SER A 272 23.51 -9.47 -12.19
C SER A 272 24.48 -9.60 -13.36
N PRO A 273 23.99 -9.79 -14.60
CA PRO A 273 24.82 -9.64 -15.80
C PRO A 273 25.26 -8.18 -16.04
N PHE A 274 24.70 -7.20 -15.31
CA PHE A 274 25.00 -5.78 -15.41
C PHE A 274 25.72 -5.23 -14.16
N THR A 275 26.42 -6.09 -13.42
CA THR A 275 27.21 -5.69 -12.26
C THR A 275 28.27 -4.64 -12.64
N LEU A 276 28.35 -3.53 -11.90
CA LEU A 276 29.33 -2.44 -12.06
C LEU A 276 30.64 -2.68 -11.30
#